data_AF-A0AAU0RFY0-F1
#
_entry.id   AF-A0AAU0RFY0-F1
#
_cell.length_a   1.000
_cell.length_b   1.000
_cell.length_c   1.000
_cell.angle_alpha   90.00
_cell.angle_beta   90.00
_cell.angle_gamma   90.00
#
_symmetry.space_group_name_H-M   'P 1'
#
loop_
_entity.id
_entity.type
_entity.pdbx_description
1 polymer ?
#
loop_
_entity_poly.entity_id
_entity_poly.type
_entity_poly.pdbx_seq_one_letter_code
_entity_poly.pdbx_strand_id
1 'polypeptide(L)'
;MKQKKSSLAGRHHFSEQEIISALEQFTQAGNISVKEFTAAFQISAATFYNWRKRYDSQLMETNSPGGFIEVDLSPVQQESIPGSIFAEYRGIIFYQRVEPSYLKALL
;
A
#
# COMPACT_ATOMS: atom_id res chain seq x y z
N MET A 1 17.80 27.11 40.10
CA MET A 1 18.50 27.24 38.80
C MET A 1 18.10 26.06 37.92
N LYS A 2 17.31 26.28 36.86
CA LYS A 2 16.91 25.21 35.93
C LYS A 2 17.83 25.26 34.72
N GLN A 3 18.68 24.25 34.56
CA GLN A 3 19.60 24.17 33.44
C GLN A 3 18.83 23.95 32.14
N LYS A 4 18.89 24.93 31.23
CA LYS A 4 18.49 24.78 29.83
C LYS A 4 19.47 23.82 29.18
N LYS A 5 19.01 22.60 28.87
CA LYS A 5 19.73 21.68 27.99
C LYS A 5 19.78 22.34 26.61
N SER A 6 20.92 22.90 26.25
CA SER A 6 21.21 23.36 24.89
C SER A 6 21.20 22.15 23.97
N SER A 7 20.17 22.00 23.15
CA SER A 7 20.14 20.97 22.10
C SER A 7 21.14 21.37 21.01
N LEU A 8 22.31 20.74 21.05
CA LEU A 8 23.24 20.63 19.94
C LEU A 8 22.54 19.84 18.82
N ALA A 9 21.90 20.56 17.90
CA ALA A 9 21.56 20.02 16.60
C ALA A 9 21.75 21.17 15.63
N GLY A 10 22.91 21.18 14.96
CA GLY A 10 23.07 21.97 13.75
C GLY A 10 21.86 21.67 12.86
N ARG A 11 21.24 22.71 12.30
CA ARG A 11 20.11 22.56 11.39
C ARG A 11 20.62 21.86 10.13
N HIS A 12 20.70 20.54 10.17
CA HIS A 12 20.89 19.75 8.98
C HIS A 12 19.60 19.88 8.18
N HIS A 13 19.65 20.68 7.13
CA HIS A 13 18.53 20.84 6.21
C HIS A 13 18.50 19.62 5.31
N PHE A 14 17.69 18.62 5.69
CA PHE A 14 17.35 17.53 4.78
C PHE A 14 16.42 18.07 3.69
N SER A 15 16.80 17.84 2.44
CA SER A 15 15.91 18.04 1.29
C SER A 15 14.78 17.02 1.31
N GLU A 16 13.70 17.33 0.60
CA GLU A 16 12.54 16.45 0.48
C GLU A 16 12.93 15.06 -0.08
N GLN A 17 13.80 15.02 -1.09
CA GLN A 17 14.27 13.78 -1.71
C GLN A 17 15.08 12.91 -0.74
N GLU A 18 15.93 13.53 0.09
CA GLU A 18 16.70 12.82 1.11
C GLU A 18 15.80 12.22 2.19
N ILE A 19 14.74 12.94 2.59
CA ILE A 19 13.76 12.45 3.57
C ILE A 19 13.02 11.23 3.01
N ILE A 20 12.54 11.32 1.77
CA ILE A 20 11.82 10.23 1.10
C ILE A 20 12.73 9.00 0.98
N SER A 21 13.95 9.18 0.48
CA SER A 21 14.94 8.10 0.34
C SER A 21 15.26 7.43 1.67
N ALA A 22 15.38 8.22 2.75
CA ALA A 22 15.64 7.70 4.09
C ALA A 22 14.45 6.88 4.63
N LEU A 23 13.20 7.33 4.39
CA LEU A 23 12.00 6.59 4.78
C LEU A 23 11.81 5.30 3.96
N GLU A 24 12.17 5.31 2.68
CA GLU A 24 12.19 4.09 1.84
C GLU A 24 13.19 3.07 2.36
N GLN A 25 14.42 3.49 2.64
CA GLN A 25 15.45 2.62 3.21
C GLN A 25 15.02 2.03 4.55
N PHE A 26 14.37 2.82 5.41
CA PHE A 26 13.80 2.33 6.66
C PHE A 26 12.75 1.24 6.43
N THR A 27 11.87 1.45 5.45
CA THR A 27 10.78 0.52 5.11
C THR A 27 11.32 -0.77 4.47
N GLN A 28 12.30 -0.66 3.58
CA GLN A 28 12.93 -1.80 2.90
C GLN A 28 13.79 -2.65 3.83
N ALA A 29 14.51 -2.02 4.78
CA ALA A 29 15.34 -2.76 5.72
C ALA A 29 14.51 -3.68 6.61
N GLY A 30 13.31 -3.26 7.04
CA GLY A 30 12.33 -4.06 7.77
C GLY A 30 12.76 -4.58 9.16
N ASN A 31 14.05 -4.45 9.51
CA ASN A 31 14.68 -4.97 10.72
C ASN A 31 15.33 -3.87 11.58
N ILE A 32 15.14 -2.59 11.24
CA ILE A 32 15.69 -1.45 11.96
C ILE A 32 14.60 -0.82 12.82
N SER A 33 14.87 -0.61 14.11
CA SER A 33 13.95 0.10 14.98
C SER A 33 13.95 1.60 14.71
N VAL A 34 12.84 2.29 15.01
CA VAL A 34 12.75 3.77 14.91
C VAL A 34 13.85 4.45 15.75
N LYS A 35 14.27 3.84 16.85
CA LYS A 35 15.33 4.36 17.72
C LYS A 35 16.70 4.31 17.04
N GLU A 36 17.01 3.22 16.34
CA GLU A 36 18.26 3.09 15.58
C GLU A 36 18.28 4.03 14.37
N PHE A 37 17.16 4.14 13.67
CA PHE A 37 17.01 5.07 12.55
C PHE A 37 17.22 6.53 12.98
N THR A 38 16.50 6.97 14.03
CA THR A 38 16.60 8.34 14.52
C THR A 38 17.98 8.69 15.06
N ALA A 39 18.70 7.71 15.63
CA ALA A 39 20.10 7.86 16.03
C ALA A 39 21.04 8.01 14.82
N ALA A 40 20.87 7.20 13.77
CA ALA A 40 21.68 7.27 12.55
C ALA A 40 21.54 8.62 11.82
N PHE A 41 20.31 9.13 11.72
CA PHE A 41 20.02 10.40 11.05
C PHE A 41 20.11 11.62 11.99
N GLN A 42 20.47 11.43 13.26
CA GLN A 42 20.55 12.48 14.29
C GLN A 42 19.28 13.34 14.40
N ILE A 43 18.12 12.71 14.21
CA ILE A 43 16.81 13.37 14.29
C ILE A 43 16.05 12.92 15.54
N SER A 44 15.04 13.69 15.94
CA SER A 44 14.14 13.27 17.00
C SER A 44 13.10 12.25 16.48
N ALA A 45 12.56 11.41 17.37
CA ALA A 45 11.45 10.53 17.02
C ALA A 45 10.22 11.32 16.53
N ALA A 46 9.97 12.51 17.08
CA ALA A 46 8.89 13.38 16.61
C ALA A 46 9.11 13.83 15.15
N THR A 47 10.36 14.13 14.78
CA THR A 47 10.74 14.46 13.39
C THR A 47 10.46 13.29 12.46
N PHE A 48 10.83 12.08 12.85
CA PHE A 48 10.55 10.86 12.07
C PHE A 48 9.04 10.68 11.83
N TYR A 49 8.21 10.75 12.87
CA TYR A 49 6.77 10.59 12.71
C TYR A 49 6.14 11.72 11.88
N ASN A 50 6.66 12.94 11.97
CA ASN A 50 6.25 14.04 11.11
C ASN A 50 6.62 13.81 9.63
N TRP A 51 7.83 13.31 9.36
CA TRP A 51 8.25 12.94 8.02
C TRP A 51 7.37 11.82 7.47
N ARG A 52 7.21 10.73 8.22
CA ARG A 52 6.33 9.62 7.83
C ARG A 52 4.92 10.10 7.54
N LYS A 53 4.30 10.91 8.40
CA LYS A 53 2.96 11.46 8.16
C LYS A 53 2.87 12.32 6.89
N ARG A 54 3.90 13.12 6.60
CA ARG A 54 3.90 14.03 5.43
C ARG A 54 4.19 13.31 4.11
N TYR A 55 5.02 12.27 4.16
CA TYR A 55 5.56 11.62 2.97
C TYR A 55 5.01 10.19 2.74
N ASP A 56 4.23 9.62 3.67
CA ASP A 56 3.55 8.32 3.49
C ASP A 56 2.72 8.31 2.20
N SER A 57 1.98 9.40 1.92
CA SER A 57 1.16 9.49 0.72
C SER A 57 2.00 9.45 -0.56
N GLN A 58 3.17 10.10 -0.57
CA GLN A 58 4.08 10.10 -1.72
C GLN A 58 4.75 8.72 -1.91
N LEU A 59 5.01 7.99 -0.82
CA LEU A 59 5.49 6.61 -0.85
C LEU A 59 4.43 5.61 -1.30
N MET A 60 3.15 5.91 -1.09
CA MET A 60 2.02 5.09 -1.54
C MET A 60 1.66 5.39 -3.00
N GLU A 61 1.83 6.63 -3.47
CA GLU A 61 1.59 7.01 -4.87
C GLU A 61 2.54 6.32 -5.85
N THR A 62 3.74 5.90 -5.42
CA THR A 62 4.64 5.10 -6.26
C THR A 62 4.22 3.63 -6.39
N ASN A 63 3.33 3.11 -5.53
CA ASN A 63 2.94 1.68 -5.51
C ASN A 63 1.43 1.40 -5.51
N SER A 64 0.58 2.42 -5.58
CA SER A 64 -0.86 2.24 -5.71
C SER A 64 -1.38 3.03 -6.91
N PRO A 65 -1.92 2.39 -7.96
CA PRO A 65 -2.69 3.11 -8.95
C PRO A 65 -3.99 3.56 -8.27
N GLY A 66 -3.96 4.72 -7.63
CA GLY A 66 -5.15 5.44 -7.18
C GLY A 66 -5.91 5.94 -8.40
N GLY A 67 -6.59 5.05 -9.10
CA GLY A 67 -7.29 5.31 -10.35
C GLY A 67 -8.22 4.17 -10.72
N PHE A 68 -9.08 4.42 -11.70
CA PHE A 68 -9.94 3.40 -12.28
C PHE A 68 -9.07 2.28 -12.86
N ILE A 69 -9.34 1.04 -12.45
CA ILE A 69 -8.74 -0.13 -13.08
C ILE A 69 -9.52 -0.37 -14.37
N GLU A 70 -8.81 -0.33 -15.50
CA GLU A 70 -9.40 -0.70 -16.78
C GLU A 70 -9.77 -2.19 -16.73
N VAL A 71 -11.07 -2.48 -16.81
CA VAL A 71 -11.57 -3.84 -16.87
C VAL A 71 -11.54 -4.26 -18.32
N ASP A 72 -10.72 -5.26 -18.64
CA ASP A 72 -10.72 -5.89 -19.96
C ASP A 72 -12.08 -6.56 -20.20
N LEU A 73 -12.82 -6.05 -21.18
CA LEU A 73 -14.11 -6.58 -21.62
C LEU A 73 -13.95 -7.55 -22.80
N SER A 74 -12.73 -7.93 -23.15
CA SER A 74 -12.49 -8.98 -24.13
C SER A 74 -13.25 -10.24 -23.73
N PRO A 75 -13.89 -10.93 -24.69
CA PRO A 75 -14.63 -12.14 -24.40
C PRO A 75 -13.67 -13.20 -23.83
N VAL A 76 -13.66 -13.36 -22.51
CA VAL A 76 -12.92 -14.42 -21.84
C VAL A 76 -13.52 -15.74 -22.31
N GLN A 77 -12.80 -16.43 -23.20
CA GLN A 77 -13.04 -17.83 -23.52
C GLN A 77 -12.61 -18.64 -22.30
N GLN A 78 -13.46 -18.68 -21.28
CA GLN A 78 -13.23 -19.56 -20.14
C GLN A 78 -13.37 -20.99 -20.65
N GLU A 79 -12.23 -21.67 -20.82
CA GLU A 79 -12.21 -23.09 -21.14
C GLU A 79 -12.98 -23.83 -20.04
N SER A 80 -14.07 -24.49 -20.43
CA SER A 80 -14.89 -25.26 -19.51
C SER A 80 -14.08 -26.48 -19.07
N ILE A 81 -13.38 -26.37 -17.94
CA ILE A 81 -12.74 -27.52 -17.32
C ILE A 81 -13.88 -28.44 -16.85
N PRO A 82 -13.97 -29.70 -17.36
CA PRO A 82 -15.03 -30.62 -16.96
C PRO A 82 -15.02 -30.83 -15.44
N GLY A 83 -16.16 -30.60 -14.78
CA GLY A 83 -16.30 -30.71 -13.33
C GLY A 83 -15.93 -29.46 -12.52
N SER A 84 -15.50 -28.37 -13.17
CA SER A 84 -15.34 -27.08 -12.48
C SER A 84 -16.68 -26.38 -12.29
N ILE A 85 -16.81 -25.66 -11.16
CA ILE A 85 -17.99 -24.85 -10.87
C ILE A 85 -17.86 -23.55 -11.66
N PHE A 86 -18.83 -23.26 -12.52
CA PHE A 86 -18.96 -21.99 -13.23
C PHE A 86 -19.53 -20.89 -12.33
N ALA A 87 -20.65 -21.17 -11.65
CA ALA A 87 -21.32 -20.21 -10.78
C ALA A 87 -22.19 -20.93 -9.73
N GLU A 88 -22.47 -20.23 -8.63
CA GLU A 88 -23.46 -20.64 -7.64
C GLU A 88 -24.47 -19.51 -7.44
N TYR A 89 -25.77 -19.82 -7.50
CA TYR A 89 -26.83 -18.84 -7.28
C TYR A 89 -27.94 -19.43 -6.41
N ARG A 90 -28.16 -18.88 -5.22
CA ARG A 90 -29.17 -19.34 -4.24
C ARG A 90 -29.12 -20.86 -3.97
N GLY A 91 -27.92 -21.45 -3.93
CA GLY A 91 -27.72 -22.89 -3.72
C GLY A 91 -27.88 -23.76 -4.98
N ILE A 92 -28.12 -23.18 -6.16
CA ILE A 92 -28.05 -23.86 -7.45
C ILE A 92 -26.63 -23.74 -7.98
N ILE A 93 -26.00 -24.87 -8.27
CA ILE A 93 -24.63 -24.96 -8.78
C ILE A 93 -24.66 -25.16 -10.30
N PHE A 94 -23.95 -24.28 -11.02
CA PHE A 94 -23.75 -24.36 -12.45
C PHE A 94 -22.36 -24.93 -12.74
N TYR A 95 -22.31 -26.04 -13.45
CA TYR A 95 -21.06 -26.65 -13.94
C TYR A 95 -20.72 -26.27 -15.39
N GLN A 96 -21.60 -25.48 -16.01
CA GLN A 96 -21.43 -24.96 -17.36
C GLN A 96 -21.71 -23.46 -17.38
N ARG A 97 -21.15 -22.78 -18.37
CA ARG A 97 -21.42 -21.36 -18.60
C ARG A 97 -22.90 -21.15 -18.88
N VAL A 98 -23.52 -20.22 -18.14
CA VAL A 98 -24.90 -19.78 -18.35
C VAL A 98 -24.95 -18.29 -18.65
N GLU A 99 -25.86 -17.89 -19.53
CA GLU A 99 -26.06 -16.48 -19.86
C GLU A 99 -26.65 -15.71 -18.67
N PRO A 100 -26.30 -14.43 -18.48
CA PRO A 100 -26.87 -13.61 -17.40
C PRO A 100 -28.40 -13.52 -17.46
N SER A 101 -29.00 -13.63 -18.65
CA SER A 101 -30.46 -13.68 -18.83
C SER A 101 -31.09 -14.91 -18.17
N TYR A 102 -30.39 -16.05 -18.19
CA TYR A 102 -30.83 -17.28 -17.54
C TYR A 102 -30.84 -17.12 -16.01
N LEU A 103 -29.78 -16.54 -15.44
CA LEU A 103 -29.73 -16.24 -14.00
C LEU A 103 -30.81 -15.26 -13.56
N LYS A 104 -31.12 -14.25 -14.39
CA LYS A 104 -32.21 -13.30 -14.13
C LYS A 104 -33.58 -13.97 -14.10
N ALA A 105 -33.80 -15.04 -14.87
CA ALA A 105 -35.06 -15.77 -14.86
C ALA A 105 -35.26 -16.61 -13.57
N LEU A 106 -34.22 -16.80 -12.76
CA LEU A 106 -34.26 -17.51 -11.47
C LEU A 106 -34.52 -16.59 -10.26
N LEU A 107 -34.65 -15.28 -10.49
CA LEU A 107 -34.98 -14.29 -9.47
C LEU A 107 -36.42 -14.44 -8.97
#